data_AF-A0A199UQZ5-F1
#
_entry.id   AF-A0A199UQZ5-F1
#
_cell.length_a   1.000
_cell.length_b   1.000
_cell.length_c   1.000
_cell.angle_alpha   90.00
_cell.angle_beta   90.00
_cell.angle_gamma   90.00
#
_symmetry.space_group_name_H-M   'P 1'
#
loop_
_entity.id
_entity.type
_entity.pdbx_description
1 polymer ?
#
loop_
_entity_poly.entity_id
_entity_poly.type
_entity_poly.pdbx_seq_one_letter_code
_entity_poly.pdbx_strand_id
1 'polypeptide(L)'
;GHQGRYSIYIHASREKPVHVSPLFSDREIRSEKVVWGKVSMVDAEKRLLANALQDSDNQHFVLLSDSCVPLHNFDYDPGPHGNGRYSKHMLPEIEEDDFRKGAQWFSIKRQHALVILADSLYYTKFKLYCKPGMEGRRNCYADEHYLPTLFYMIDPTGIANWSVTHVDWSEGKWHPKAYRAKDVTFELLKNITSIDESFHVTSDEKKVVMRKPCLWNGMKRPCYLFARKFYPEALDNLMNLFSNYTTI
;
A
#
# COMPACT_ATOMS: atom_id res chain seq x y z
N GLY A 1 25.01 -2.33 2.11
CA GLY A 1 25.59 -1.04 1.69
C GLY A 1 24.62 0.14 1.65
N HIS A 2 23.51 0.16 2.43
CA HIS A 2 22.53 1.26 2.39
C HIS A 2 22.20 1.83 3.79
N GLN A 3 23.09 1.68 4.77
CA GLN A 3 22.92 2.33 6.07
C GLN A 3 22.86 3.85 5.88
N GLY A 4 21.97 4.52 6.64
CA GLY A 4 21.73 5.96 6.51
C GLY A 4 20.87 6.39 5.31
N ARG A 5 20.44 5.46 4.42
CA ARG A 5 19.53 5.78 3.30
C ARG A 5 18.06 5.49 3.60
N TYR A 6 17.75 4.86 4.72
CA TYR A 6 16.39 4.53 5.15
C TYR A 6 16.31 4.48 6.66
N SER A 7 15.10 4.67 7.17
CA SER A 7 14.70 4.44 8.55
C SER A 7 13.57 3.39 8.58
N ILE A 8 13.41 2.69 9.70
CA ILE A 8 12.38 1.66 9.88
C ILE A 8 11.57 1.99 11.13
N TYR A 9 10.25 1.90 11.02
CA TYR A 9 9.30 2.06 12.12
C TYR A 9 8.32 0.89 12.09
N ILE A 10 8.10 0.25 13.23
CA ILE A 10 7.35 -1.01 13.34
C ILE A 10 6.12 -0.80 14.22
N HIS A 11 4.94 -1.13 13.67
CA HIS A 11 3.69 -1.14 14.42
C HIS A 11 3.21 -2.58 14.64
N ALA A 12 3.36 -3.10 15.85
CA ALA A 12 3.05 -4.48 16.22
C ALA A 12 1.64 -4.59 16.84
N SER A 13 0.65 -5.00 16.04
CA SER A 13 -0.77 -5.02 16.45
C SER A 13 -1.16 -6.10 17.50
N ARG A 14 -0.31 -7.08 17.77
CA ARG A 14 -0.63 -8.22 18.67
C ARG A 14 0.39 -8.31 19.80
N GLU A 15 1.58 -8.78 19.46
CA GLU A 15 2.70 -9.03 20.36
C GLU A 15 3.95 -8.42 19.75
N LYS A 16 4.93 -8.03 20.58
CA LYS A 16 6.22 -7.53 20.10
C LYS A 16 6.95 -8.70 19.40
N PRO A 17 7.25 -8.62 18.10
CA PRO A 17 7.96 -9.69 17.40
C PRO A 17 9.39 -9.82 17.93
N VAL A 18 9.95 -11.03 17.88
CA VAL A 18 11.36 -11.27 18.16
C VAL A 18 12.16 -10.99 16.88
N HIS A 19 13.00 -9.94 16.91
CA HIS A 19 13.84 -9.59 15.76
C HIS A 19 15.12 -10.41 15.74
N VAL A 20 15.28 -11.21 14.67
CA VAL A 20 16.53 -11.92 14.38
C VAL A 20 17.56 -11.01 13.72
N SER A 21 17.11 -9.98 12.99
CA SER A 21 17.98 -9.03 12.30
C SER A 21 18.10 -7.69 13.06
N PRO A 22 19.32 -7.16 13.27
CA PRO A 22 19.54 -5.91 13.99
C PRO A 22 18.98 -4.68 13.27
N LEU A 23 18.54 -4.81 12.02
CA LEU A 23 17.87 -3.72 11.29
C LEU A 23 16.54 -3.32 11.94
N PHE A 24 15.86 -4.27 12.56
CA PHE A 24 14.53 -4.11 13.18
C PHE A 24 14.58 -3.91 14.70
N SER A 25 15.74 -4.09 15.33
CA SER A 25 15.95 -3.84 16.76
C SER A 25 15.61 -2.40 17.14
N ASP A 26 14.78 -2.27 18.18
CA ASP A 26 14.34 -0.99 18.77
C ASP A 26 13.72 0.00 17.76
N ARG A 27 13.04 -0.56 16.75
CA ARG A 27 12.27 0.20 15.75
C ARG A 27 10.77 0.27 16.04
N GLU A 28 10.30 -0.30 17.15
CA GLU A 28 8.88 -0.29 17.49
C GLU A 28 8.38 1.08 17.94
N ILE A 29 7.24 1.47 17.39
CA ILE A 29 6.46 2.61 17.88
C ILE A 29 5.39 2.12 18.86
N ARG A 30 4.82 3.05 19.65
CA ARG A 30 3.66 2.76 20.49
C ARG A 30 2.49 2.25 19.64
N SER A 31 2.24 0.95 19.72
CA SER A 31 1.30 0.21 18.87
C SER A 31 -0.04 -0.02 19.57
N GLU A 32 -1.10 -0.16 18.78
CA GLU A 32 -2.45 -0.53 19.25
C GLU A 32 -3.04 -1.66 18.38
N LYS A 33 -4.14 -2.25 18.82
CA LYS A 33 -4.76 -3.37 18.10
C LYS A 33 -5.49 -2.88 16.85
N VAL A 34 -5.02 -3.28 15.66
CA VAL A 34 -5.75 -3.07 14.40
C VAL A 34 -6.79 -4.18 14.17
N VAL A 35 -7.88 -3.79 13.52
CA VAL A 35 -8.90 -4.72 13.02
C VAL A 35 -9.10 -4.42 11.54
N TRP A 36 -9.11 -5.47 10.71
CA TRP A 36 -9.27 -5.35 9.27
C TRP A 36 -10.56 -4.60 8.88
N GLY A 37 -10.45 -3.69 7.90
CA GLY A 37 -11.55 -2.87 7.42
C GLY A 37 -12.08 -1.83 8.41
N LYS A 38 -11.43 -1.61 9.56
CA LYS A 38 -11.78 -0.56 10.53
C LYS A 38 -10.74 0.55 10.54
N VAL A 39 -11.17 1.76 10.90
CA VAL A 39 -10.33 2.97 11.06
C VAL A 39 -9.06 2.75 11.89
N SER A 40 -9.04 1.78 12.81
CA SER A 40 -7.84 1.37 13.55
C SER A 40 -6.63 1.04 12.66
N MET A 41 -6.85 0.66 11.40
CA MET A 41 -5.80 0.45 10.41
C MET A 41 -5.16 1.80 9.99
N VAL A 42 -5.99 2.76 9.57
CA VAL A 42 -5.60 4.15 9.30
C VAL A 42 -4.96 4.80 10.52
N ASP A 43 -5.44 4.50 11.73
CA ASP A 43 -4.85 5.01 12.98
C ASP A 43 -3.43 4.49 13.19
N ALA A 44 -3.11 3.24 12.80
CA ALA A 44 -1.76 2.69 12.85
C ALA A 44 -0.86 3.31 11.77
N GLU A 45 -1.38 3.50 10.56
CA GLU A 45 -0.69 4.16 9.45
C GLU A 45 -0.33 5.62 9.79
N LYS A 46 -1.29 6.39 10.35
CA LYS A 46 -1.05 7.76 10.83
C LYS A 46 0.01 7.79 11.95
N ARG A 47 0.05 6.81 12.85
CA ARG A 47 1.11 6.73 13.88
C ARG A 47 2.48 6.43 13.30
N LEU A 48 2.59 5.53 12.31
CA LEU A 48 3.85 5.26 11.62
C LEU A 48 4.39 6.53 10.96
N LEU A 49 3.55 7.24 10.21
CA LEU A 49 3.90 8.54 9.61
C LEU A 49 4.28 9.58 10.67
N ALA A 50 3.55 9.69 11.78
CA ALA A 50 3.85 10.64 12.84
C ALA A 50 5.15 10.36 13.60
N ASN A 51 5.63 9.12 13.65
CA ASN A 51 6.96 8.81 14.18
C ASN A 51 8.03 9.06 13.12
N ALA A 52 7.79 8.65 11.87
CA ALA A 52 8.74 8.83 10.77
C ALA A 52 8.97 10.31 10.38
N LEU A 53 7.98 11.18 10.55
CA LEU A 53 8.08 12.61 10.25
C LEU A 53 8.88 13.42 11.29
N GLN A 54 9.19 12.86 12.47
CA GLN A 54 10.05 13.50 13.49
C GLN A 54 11.48 13.68 12.99
N ASP A 55 11.93 12.74 12.15
CA ASP A 55 13.16 12.86 11.38
C ASP A 55 12.92 13.79 10.19
N SER A 56 13.74 14.84 10.04
CA SER A 56 13.66 15.80 8.93
C SER A 56 14.07 15.21 7.60
N ASP A 57 14.92 14.19 7.61
CA ASP A 57 15.60 13.68 6.42
C ASP A 57 14.74 12.62 5.70
N ASN A 58 13.74 12.08 6.39
CA ASN A 58 12.70 11.25 5.79
C ASN A 58 11.83 12.05 4.81
N GLN A 59 12.10 11.89 3.51
CA GLN A 59 11.36 12.54 2.42
C GLN A 59 10.32 11.65 1.73
N HIS A 60 10.47 10.33 1.79
CA HIS A 60 9.57 9.34 1.19
C HIS A 60 9.23 8.25 2.20
N PHE A 61 7.99 7.77 2.19
CA PHE A 61 7.44 6.84 3.16
C PHE A 61 6.72 5.71 2.43
N VAL A 62 7.07 4.46 2.72
CA VAL A 62 6.46 3.27 2.12
C VAL A 62 5.80 2.43 3.21
N LEU A 63 4.53 2.07 3.02
CA LEU A 63 3.81 1.17 3.92
C LEU A 63 3.98 -0.29 3.46
N LEU A 64 4.54 -1.13 4.34
CA LEU A 64 4.76 -2.55 4.11
C LEU A 64 4.11 -3.41 5.21
N SER A 65 3.92 -4.70 4.90
CA SER A 65 3.56 -5.73 5.88
C SER A 65 4.61 -6.83 5.91
N ASP A 66 4.59 -7.67 6.95
CA ASP A 66 5.38 -8.89 7.10
C ASP A 66 5.37 -9.83 5.86
N SER A 67 4.29 -9.80 5.08
CA SER A 67 4.10 -10.59 3.86
C SER A 67 4.52 -9.91 2.54
N CYS A 68 5.22 -8.77 2.62
CA CYS A 68 5.75 -8.02 1.49
C CYS A 68 7.24 -8.30 1.29
N VAL A 69 7.67 -8.48 0.03
CA VAL A 69 9.08 -8.65 -0.35
C VAL A 69 9.51 -7.54 -1.30
N PRO A 70 10.75 -7.03 -1.23
CA PRO A 70 11.29 -6.14 -2.26
C PRO A 70 11.53 -6.91 -3.56
N LEU A 71 11.41 -6.21 -4.69
CA LEU A 71 11.64 -6.69 -6.06
C LEU A 71 12.84 -5.98 -6.72
N HIS A 72 13.15 -4.77 -6.26
CA HIS A 72 14.16 -3.88 -6.82
C HIS A 72 14.89 -3.13 -5.71
N ASN A 73 16.00 -2.47 -6.07
CA ASN A 73 16.69 -1.51 -5.21
C ASN A 73 15.89 -0.19 -5.09
N PHE A 74 16.30 0.67 -4.15
CA PHE A 74 15.52 1.76 -3.49
C PHE A 74 15.00 2.97 -4.33
N ASP A 75 14.63 2.84 -5.62
CA ASP A 75 14.29 3.99 -6.49
C ASP A 75 12.98 3.84 -7.33
N TYR A 76 11.76 4.09 -6.80
CA TYR A 76 10.45 4.09 -7.55
C TYR A 76 9.20 4.61 -6.77
N ASP A 77 8.17 5.18 -7.46
CA ASP A 77 6.80 5.49 -6.91
C ASP A 77 5.71 5.83 -7.97
N PRO A 78 4.50 5.16 -8.08
CA PRO A 78 3.11 5.78 -7.94
C PRO A 78 1.82 4.86 -7.65
N GLY A 79 0.54 5.29 -7.28
CA GLY A 79 -0.71 4.41 -6.97
C GLY A 79 -2.27 4.89 -6.76
N PRO A 80 -3.39 4.20 -7.25
CA PRO A 80 -4.87 4.55 -7.35
C PRO A 80 -5.93 3.36 -7.19
N HIS A 81 -7.14 3.22 -7.83
CA HIS A 81 -8.45 3.98 -7.92
C HIS A 81 -9.68 3.04 -8.17
N GLY A 82 -10.93 3.50 -7.88
CA GLY A 82 -12.24 2.82 -8.09
C GLY A 82 -13.35 3.29 -7.11
N ASN A 83 -14.67 3.24 -7.41
CA ASN A 83 -15.64 4.09 -6.65
C ASN A 83 -16.83 3.39 -5.93
N GLY A 84 -17.15 2.11 -6.19
CA GLY A 84 -18.46 1.49 -5.86
C GLY A 84 -18.85 1.25 -4.38
N ARG A 85 -18.37 2.04 -3.42
CA ARG A 85 -18.62 1.88 -1.97
C ARG A 85 -18.99 3.19 -1.25
N TYR A 86 -19.38 4.21 -1.99
CA TYR A 86 -19.71 5.54 -1.48
C TYR A 86 -20.91 5.56 -0.51
N SER A 87 -20.94 6.56 0.38
CA SER A 87 -22.00 6.77 1.37
C SER A 87 -22.48 8.21 1.34
N LYS A 88 -23.80 8.43 1.30
CA LYS A 88 -24.39 9.78 1.25
C LYS A 88 -24.09 10.64 2.49
N HIS A 89 -23.71 10.02 3.61
CA HIS A 89 -23.25 10.74 4.81
C HIS A 89 -21.85 11.39 4.65
N MET A 90 -21.15 11.10 3.55
CA MET A 90 -19.91 11.78 3.22
C MET A 90 -20.14 13.23 2.76
N LEU A 91 -21.31 13.55 2.20
CA LEU A 91 -21.73 14.91 1.84
C LEU A 91 -21.82 15.85 3.07
N PRO A 92 -21.67 17.17 2.87
CA PRO A 92 -21.22 17.84 1.64
C PRO A 92 -19.70 17.72 1.38
N GLU A 93 -18.91 17.27 2.35
CA GLU A 93 -17.45 17.36 2.30
C GLU A 93 -16.80 16.48 1.21
N ILE A 94 -17.41 15.34 0.85
CA ILE A 94 -16.91 14.48 -0.24
C ILE A 94 -18.09 14.10 -1.12
N GLU A 95 -18.07 14.51 -2.39
CA GLU A 95 -19.05 14.11 -3.39
C GLU A 95 -18.80 12.69 -3.91
N GLU A 96 -19.80 12.05 -4.52
CA GLU A 96 -19.67 10.70 -5.07
C GLU A 96 -18.63 10.64 -6.21
N ASP A 97 -18.55 11.74 -6.98
CA ASP A 97 -17.58 11.92 -8.04
C ASP A 97 -16.15 12.14 -7.55
N ASP A 98 -15.93 12.50 -6.27
CA ASP A 98 -14.59 12.62 -5.66
C ASP A 98 -14.11 11.34 -4.98
N PHE A 99 -15.02 10.49 -4.52
CA PHE A 99 -14.70 9.28 -3.77
C PHE A 99 -13.85 8.30 -4.57
N ARG A 100 -12.74 7.79 -4.00
CA ARG A 100 -11.81 6.84 -4.65
C ARG A 100 -11.52 5.62 -3.77
N LYS A 101 -11.03 4.54 -4.39
CA LYS A 101 -10.56 3.29 -3.79
C LYS A 101 -9.16 2.98 -4.28
N GLY A 102 -8.17 3.02 -3.41
CA GLY A 102 -6.80 2.64 -3.70
C GLY A 102 -6.46 1.21 -3.30
N ALA A 103 -5.17 0.88 -3.44
CA ALA A 103 -4.55 -0.04 -2.50
C ALA A 103 -4.38 0.65 -1.14
N GLN A 104 -4.53 -0.09 -0.04
CA GLN A 104 -4.05 0.35 1.28
C GLN A 104 -2.50 0.51 1.29
N TRP A 105 -1.79 -0.22 0.42
CA TRP A 105 -0.33 -0.18 0.30
C TRP A 105 0.10 1.02 -0.55
N PHE A 106 0.77 1.99 0.08
CA PHE A 106 1.20 3.25 -0.53
C PHE A 106 2.70 3.49 -0.45
N SER A 107 3.19 4.29 -1.40
CA SER A 107 4.34 5.17 -1.21
C SER A 107 3.82 6.61 -1.24
N ILE A 108 4.37 7.48 -0.40
CA ILE A 108 4.01 8.91 -0.34
C ILE A 108 5.23 9.79 -0.05
N LYS A 109 5.16 11.05 -0.49
CA LYS A 109 6.15 12.09 -0.19
C LYS A 109 5.87 12.78 1.15
N ARG A 110 6.89 13.42 1.74
CA ARG A 110 6.77 14.18 3.00
C ARG A 110 5.65 15.22 2.99
N GLN A 111 5.49 15.96 1.90
CA GLN A 111 4.41 16.93 1.74
C GLN A 111 3.03 16.29 1.92
N HIS A 112 2.81 15.10 1.34
CA HIS A 112 1.57 14.35 1.43
C HIS A 112 1.37 13.77 2.83
N ALA A 113 2.42 13.20 3.43
CA ALA A 113 2.39 12.68 4.79
C ALA A 113 2.02 13.74 5.84
N LEU A 114 2.50 14.98 5.67
CA LEU A 114 2.12 16.12 6.54
C LEU A 114 0.62 16.43 6.42
N VAL A 115 0.05 16.42 5.21
CA VAL A 115 -1.40 16.64 5.05
C VAL A 115 -2.22 15.52 5.69
N ILE A 116 -1.78 14.25 5.61
CA ILE A 116 -2.46 13.12 6.28
C ILE A 116 -2.56 13.34 7.79
N LEU A 117 -1.52 13.89 8.42
CA LEU A 117 -1.52 14.18 9.85
C LEU A 117 -2.36 15.42 10.20
N ALA A 118 -2.28 16.47 9.39
CA ALA A 118 -3.06 17.68 9.57
C ALA A 118 -4.57 17.47 9.35
N ASP A 119 -4.97 16.54 8.48
CA ASP A 119 -6.38 16.26 8.25
C ASP A 119 -7.06 15.62 9.47
N SER A 120 -8.15 16.27 9.87
CA SER A 120 -9.12 15.80 10.83
C SER A 120 -10.54 15.73 10.25
N LEU A 121 -10.83 16.44 9.15
CA LEU A 121 -12.17 16.57 8.58
C LEU A 121 -12.54 15.31 7.79
N TYR A 122 -11.76 14.99 6.77
CA TYR A 122 -12.03 13.84 5.90
C TYR A 122 -11.80 12.53 6.65
N TYR A 123 -10.73 12.43 7.44
CA TYR A 123 -10.49 11.34 8.39
C TYR A 123 -11.71 11.08 9.28
N THR A 124 -12.36 12.11 9.83
CA THR A 124 -13.56 11.94 10.67
C THR A 124 -14.74 11.40 9.87
N LYS A 125 -14.94 11.83 8.62
CA LYS A 125 -15.96 11.25 7.72
C LYS A 125 -15.72 9.77 7.48
N PHE A 126 -14.50 9.36 7.13
CA PHE A 126 -14.15 7.94 6.95
C PHE A 126 -14.27 7.14 8.26
N LYS A 127 -13.85 7.71 9.41
CA LYS A 127 -13.98 7.11 10.74
C LYS A 127 -15.44 6.83 11.14
N LEU A 128 -16.35 7.74 10.82
CA LEU A 128 -17.76 7.61 11.15
C LEU A 128 -18.51 6.72 10.14
N TYR A 129 -18.26 6.92 8.84
CA TYR A 129 -19.12 6.43 7.75
C TYR A 129 -18.44 5.49 6.75
N CYS A 130 -17.22 4.99 6.99
CA CYS A 130 -16.59 3.97 6.16
C CYS A 130 -16.25 2.72 7.00
N LYS A 131 -17.17 1.74 7.01
CA LYS A 131 -17.10 0.53 7.84
C LYS A 131 -17.59 -0.72 7.08
N PRO A 132 -17.27 -1.94 7.55
CA PRO A 132 -17.92 -3.15 7.06
C PRO A 132 -19.40 -3.18 7.49
N GLY A 133 -20.29 -3.71 6.66
CA GLY A 133 -21.69 -3.94 7.01
C GLY A 133 -22.55 -2.69 7.20
N MET A 134 -22.33 -1.64 6.41
CA MET A 134 -23.18 -0.45 6.38
C MET A 134 -24.58 -0.74 5.83
N GLU A 135 -25.46 0.26 5.90
CA GLU A 135 -26.80 0.23 5.31
C GLU A 135 -26.79 -0.26 3.84
N GLY A 136 -27.70 -1.20 3.55
CA GLY A 136 -27.72 -1.95 2.30
C GLY A 136 -26.68 -3.08 2.21
N ARG A 137 -26.11 -3.53 3.35
CA ARG A 137 -25.00 -4.51 3.44
C ARG A 137 -23.73 -4.08 2.68
N ARG A 138 -23.55 -2.78 2.48
CA ARG A 138 -22.39 -2.23 1.77
C ARG A 138 -21.16 -2.23 2.66
N ASN A 139 -20.00 -2.57 2.10
CA ASN A 139 -18.72 -2.56 2.82
C ASN A 139 -17.89 -1.37 2.36
N CYS A 140 -17.40 -0.57 3.30
CA CYS A 140 -16.40 0.46 3.05
C CYS A 140 -15.21 0.22 4.01
N TYR A 141 -14.00 0.30 3.48
CA TYR A 141 -12.76 0.06 4.23
C TYR A 141 -11.90 1.33 4.18
N ALA A 142 -11.77 2.04 5.30
CA ALA A 142 -11.17 3.38 5.31
C ALA A 142 -9.72 3.39 4.80
N ASP A 143 -8.97 2.33 5.12
CA ASP A 143 -7.65 1.96 4.62
C ASP A 143 -7.56 1.83 3.09
N GLU A 144 -8.65 1.41 2.41
CA GLU A 144 -8.69 1.38 0.95
C GLU A 144 -9.24 2.67 0.31
N HIS A 145 -9.82 3.62 1.06
CA HIS A 145 -10.58 4.73 0.46
C HIS A 145 -10.19 6.15 0.91
N TYR A 146 -9.71 6.32 2.14
CA TYR A 146 -9.46 7.64 2.72
C TYR A 146 -8.37 8.42 1.97
N LEU A 147 -7.15 7.90 1.92
CA LEU A 147 -6.02 8.58 1.27
C LEU A 147 -6.25 8.81 -0.23
N PRO A 148 -6.74 7.83 -1.02
CA PRO A 148 -7.03 8.03 -2.44
C PRO A 148 -8.09 9.10 -2.70
N THR A 149 -9.11 9.20 -1.83
CA THR A 149 -10.14 10.25 -1.94
C THR A 149 -9.55 11.62 -1.58
N LEU A 150 -8.88 11.72 -0.42
CA LEU A 150 -8.26 12.95 0.05
C LEU A 150 -7.34 13.54 -1.02
N PHE A 151 -6.39 12.75 -1.54
CA PHE A 151 -5.42 13.26 -2.50
C PHE A 151 -5.98 13.49 -3.90
N TYR A 152 -7.02 12.78 -4.31
CA TYR A 152 -7.73 13.13 -5.55
C TYR A 152 -8.33 14.54 -5.47
N MET A 153 -8.83 14.94 -4.30
CA MET A 153 -9.42 16.27 -4.09
C MET A 153 -8.35 17.37 -3.94
N ILE A 154 -7.26 17.12 -3.22
CA ILE A 154 -6.28 18.19 -2.87
C ILE A 154 -5.06 18.28 -3.79
N ASP A 155 -4.67 17.19 -4.45
CA ASP A 155 -3.46 17.15 -5.30
C ASP A 155 -3.58 16.08 -6.42
N PRO A 156 -4.59 16.19 -7.31
CA PRO A 156 -4.86 15.20 -8.36
C PRO A 156 -3.72 15.04 -9.38
N THR A 157 -2.78 15.98 -9.46
CA THR A 157 -1.63 15.95 -10.37
C THR A 157 -0.32 15.53 -9.70
N GLY A 158 -0.20 15.67 -8.38
CA GLY A 158 0.94 15.20 -7.59
C GLY A 158 0.82 13.76 -7.07
N ILE A 159 -0.38 13.16 -7.15
CA ILE A 159 -0.55 11.70 -7.07
C ILE A 159 -0.49 11.04 -8.44
N ALA A 160 -0.42 9.72 -8.43
CA ALA A 160 -0.29 8.95 -9.65
C ALA A 160 -0.90 7.56 -9.51
N ASN A 161 -1.01 6.84 -10.63
CA ASN A 161 -2.05 5.84 -10.82
C ASN A 161 -1.56 4.41 -11.17
N TRP A 162 -0.79 3.71 -10.31
CA TRP A 162 -0.88 2.20 -10.20
C TRP A 162 -0.65 1.47 -8.82
N SER A 163 0.53 1.48 -8.21
CA SER A 163 0.92 1.19 -6.79
C SER A 163 2.27 0.49 -6.83
N VAL A 164 3.25 0.92 -6.03
CA VAL A 164 4.57 0.26 -5.98
C VAL A 164 4.53 -1.20 -5.49
N THR A 165 3.40 -1.67 -4.98
CA THR A 165 3.25 -3.05 -4.49
C THR A 165 2.45 -3.89 -5.48
N HIS A 166 3.09 -4.87 -6.11
CA HIS A 166 2.43 -5.92 -6.88
C HIS A 166 1.51 -6.74 -5.98
N VAL A 167 0.28 -6.95 -6.45
CA VAL A 167 -0.72 -7.77 -5.78
C VAL A 167 -1.44 -8.65 -6.80
N ASP A 168 -1.33 -9.96 -6.66
CA ASP A 168 -1.95 -10.92 -7.56
C ASP A 168 -3.43 -11.17 -7.18
N TRP A 169 -4.33 -10.57 -7.96
CA TRP A 169 -5.79 -10.70 -7.82
C TRP A 169 -6.41 -11.73 -8.78
N SER A 170 -5.60 -12.56 -9.46
CA SER A 170 -6.08 -13.52 -10.48
C SER A 170 -7.13 -14.51 -9.97
N GLU A 171 -7.14 -14.80 -8.67
CA GLU A 171 -8.12 -15.69 -8.04
C GLU A 171 -9.51 -15.07 -7.81
N GLY A 172 -9.68 -13.74 -7.97
CA GLY A 172 -10.97 -13.06 -7.82
C GLY A 172 -11.58 -13.08 -6.41
N LYS A 173 -10.79 -13.41 -5.38
CA LYS A 173 -11.23 -13.53 -3.98
C LYS A 173 -11.19 -12.19 -3.23
N TRP A 174 -11.78 -12.17 -2.03
CA TRP A 174 -11.70 -11.05 -1.07
C TRP A 174 -10.27 -10.70 -0.60
N HIS A 175 -9.34 -11.64 -0.76
CA HIS A 175 -7.93 -11.46 -0.47
C HIS A 175 -7.13 -11.89 -1.70
N PRO A 176 -5.97 -11.27 -1.96
CA PRO A 176 -5.13 -11.65 -3.09
C PRO A 176 -4.50 -13.03 -2.88
N LYS A 177 -4.02 -13.61 -3.98
CA LYS A 177 -3.29 -14.87 -3.97
C LYS A 177 -2.09 -14.79 -3.03
N ALA A 178 -1.84 -15.89 -2.33
CA ALA A 178 -0.72 -16.03 -1.41
C ALA A 178 0.23 -17.12 -1.89
N TYR A 179 1.44 -16.74 -2.29
CA TYR A 179 2.49 -17.62 -2.77
C TYR A 179 3.09 -18.43 -1.60
N ARG A 180 3.15 -19.74 -1.80
CA ARG A 180 3.82 -20.72 -0.92
C ARG A 180 5.24 -20.99 -1.42
N ALA A 181 6.03 -21.74 -0.63
CA ALA A 181 7.39 -22.13 -0.99
C ALA A 181 7.51 -22.67 -2.42
N LYS A 182 6.62 -23.60 -2.80
CA LYS A 182 6.56 -24.23 -4.13
C LYS A 182 6.20 -23.29 -5.28
N ASP A 183 5.58 -22.15 -4.99
CA ASP A 183 5.14 -21.19 -6.01
C ASP A 183 6.26 -20.17 -6.30
N VAL A 184 7.22 -20.00 -5.38
CA VAL A 184 8.34 -19.07 -5.53
C VAL A 184 9.45 -19.71 -6.37
N THR A 185 9.50 -19.32 -7.64
CA THR A 185 10.56 -19.68 -8.58
C THR A 185 11.26 -18.44 -9.14
N PHE A 186 12.39 -18.65 -9.81
CA PHE A 186 13.10 -17.57 -10.52
C PHE A 186 12.21 -16.94 -11.62
N GLU A 187 11.45 -17.75 -12.35
CA GLU A 187 10.52 -17.27 -13.38
C GLU A 187 9.40 -16.41 -12.79
N LEU A 188 8.86 -16.78 -11.61
CA LEU A 188 7.85 -15.95 -10.94
C LEU A 188 8.41 -14.54 -10.64
N LEU A 189 9.58 -14.48 -9.98
CA LEU A 189 10.19 -13.20 -9.62
C LEU A 189 10.55 -12.40 -10.88
N LYS A 190 11.16 -13.05 -11.89
CA LYS A 190 11.50 -12.41 -13.17
C LYS A 190 10.26 -11.83 -13.85
N ASN A 191 9.18 -12.60 -13.93
CA ASN A 191 7.92 -12.14 -14.51
C ASN A 191 7.39 -10.90 -13.77
N ILE A 192 7.30 -10.95 -12.43
CA ILE A 192 6.80 -9.81 -11.63
C ILE A 192 7.69 -8.56 -11.79
N THR A 193 9.03 -8.72 -11.73
CA THR A 193 10.00 -7.61 -11.93
C THR A 193 10.00 -7.02 -13.34
N SER A 194 9.49 -7.75 -14.33
CA SER A 194 9.40 -7.29 -15.72
C SER A 194 8.08 -6.59 -16.07
N ILE A 195 7.09 -6.57 -15.17
CA ILE A 195 5.81 -5.91 -15.45
C ILE A 195 6.02 -4.41 -15.55
N ASP A 196 5.88 -3.85 -16.75
CA ASP A 196 6.01 -2.44 -17.07
C ASP A 196 4.68 -1.81 -17.55
N GLU A 197 3.57 -2.55 -17.42
CA GLU A 197 2.20 -2.13 -17.67
C GLU A 197 1.33 -2.45 -16.45
N SER A 198 0.66 -1.42 -15.94
CA SER A 198 -0.35 -1.57 -14.90
C SER A 198 -1.69 -1.95 -15.52
N PHE A 199 -2.34 -2.94 -14.94
CA PHE A 199 -3.68 -3.40 -15.31
C PHE A 199 -4.65 -3.10 -14.17
N HIS A 200 -5.72 -2.38 -14.48
CA HIS A 200 -6.83 -2.16 -13.58
C HIS A 200 -8.11 -2.70 -14.21
N VAL A 201 -8.84 -3.53 -13.47
CA VAL A 201 -10.16 -4.03 -13.89
C VAL A 201 -11.21 -3.35 -13.03
N THR A 202 -12.14 -2.63 -13.67
CA THR A 202 -13.24 -1.99 -12.96
C THR A 202 -14.17 -3.03 -12.32
N SER A 203 -14.76 -2.69 -11.19
CA SER A 203 -15.65 -3.58 -10.42
C SER A 203 -17.11 -3.54 -10.86
N ASP A 204 -17.41 -2.92 -12.01
CA ASP A 204 -18.74 -2.89 -12.61
C ASP A 204 -18.99 -4.17 -13.44
N GLU A 205 -20.24 -4.38 -13.86
CA GLU A 205 -20.63 -5.57 -14.62
C GLU A 205 -19.87 -5.72 -15.94
N LYS A 206 -19.43 -4.60 -16.54
CA LYS A 206 -18.71 -4.58 -17.82
C LYS A 206 -17.23 -4.93 -17.68
N LYS A 207 -16.64 -4.89 -16.46
CA LYS A 207 -15.25 -5.24 -16.16
C LYS A 207 -14.24 -4.68 -17.15
N VAL A 208 -14.28 -3.36 -17.35
CA VAL A 208 -13.37 -2.65 -18.26
C VAL A 208 -11.93 -2.79 -17.76
N VAL A 209 -11.06 -3.35 -18.62
CA VAL A 209 -9.62 -3.45 -18.37
C VAL A 209 -8.93 -2.18 -18.85
N MET A 210 -8.57 -1.30 -17.92
CA MET A 210 -7.64 -0.21 -18.19
C MET A 210 -6.20 -0.72 -18.14
N ARG A 211 -5.44 -0.48 -19.20
CA ARG A 211 -4.01 -0.79 -19.28
C ARG A 211 -3.23 0.51 -19.45
N LYS A 212 -2.28 0.79 -18.55
CA LYS A 212 -1.44 1.99 -18.61
C LYS A 212 0.03 1.64 -18.43
N PRO A 213 0.94 2.12 -19.30
CA PRO A 213 2.37 1.92 -19.12
C PRO A 213 2.82 2.59 -17.82
N CYS A 214 3.72 1.91 -17.11
CA CYS A 214 4.39 2.45 -15.94
C CYS A 214 5.49 3.40 -16.42
N LEU A 215 5.24 4.71 -16.33
CA LEU A 215 6.12 5.76 -16.82
C LEU A 215 6.79 6.49 -15.65
N TRP A 216 8.11 6.64 -15.71
CA TRP A 216 8.90 7.49 -14.82
C TRP A 216 9.65 8.52 -15.66
N ASN A 217 9.40 9.81 -15.42
CA ASN A 217 9.95 10.92 -16.23
C ASN A 217 9.74 10.73 -17.75
N GLY A 218 8.60 10.16 -18.14
CA GLY A 218 8.25 9.84 -19.53
C GLY A 218 8.84 8.53 -20.08
N MET A 219 9.77 7.87 -19.38
CA MET A 219 10.35 6.59 -19.78
C MET A 219 9.54 5.40 -19.26
N LYS A 220 9.33 4.38 -20.10
CA LYS A 220 8.72 3.11 -19.65
C LYS A 220 9.67 2.38 -18.70
N ARG A 221 9.10 1.82 -17.63
CA ARG A 221 9.82 1.29 -16.48
C ARG A 221 8.99 0.18 -15.81
N PRO A 222 9.61 -0.86 -15.21
CA PRO A 222 8.94 -1.75 -14.28
C PRO A 222 8.04 -1.01 -13.29
N CYS A 223 6.88 -1.58 -12.98
CA CYS A 223 5.97 -0.97 -12.04
C CYS A 223 6.47 -1.19 -10.59
N TYR A 224 6.57 -2.43 -10.17
CA TYR A 224 6.47 -2.75 -8.74
C TYR A 224 7.83 -2.81 -8.03
N LEU A 225 7.99 -2.06 -6.94
CA LEU A 225 9.11 -2.22 -5.99
C LEU A 225 8.95 -3.40 -5.04
N PHE A 226 7.70 -3.76 -4.74
CA PHE A 226 7.39 -4.78 -3.75
C PHE A 226 6.39 -5.77 -4.34
N ALA A 227 6.39 -7.00 -3.85
CA ALA A 227 5.32 -7.96 -4.13
C ALA A 227 4.72 -8.52 -2.85
N ARG A 228 3.45 -8.89 -2.95
CA ARG A 228 2.70 -9.63 -1.94
C ARG A 228 1.64 -10.52 -2.61
N LYS A 229 1.17 -11.59 -1.98
CA LYS A 229 1.41 -12.00 -0.59
C LYS A 229 2.29 -13.25 -0.54
N PHE A 230 3.36 -13.25 0.25
CA PHE A 230 4.18 -14.44 0.47
C PHE A 230 3.89 -15.03 1.86
N TYR A 231 3.82 -16.36 1.96
CA TYR A 231 3.78 -17.04 3.26
C TYR A 231 5.19 -17.13 3.87
N PRO A 232 5.32 -17.21 5.21
CA PRO A 232 6.63 -17.35 5.87
C PRO A 232 7.45 -18.54 5.38
N GLU A 233 6.79 -19.64 5.01
CA GLU A 233 7.41 -20.84 4.42
C GLU A 233 8.16 -20.58 3.09
N ALA A 234 7.95 -19.43 2.44
CA ALA A 234 8.65 -19.05 1.21
C ALA A 234 9.99 -18.32 1.46
N LEU A 235 10.32 -17.98 2.71
CA LEU A 235 11.47 -17.13 3.05
C LEU A 235 12.80 -17.67 2.50
N ASP A 236 13.09 -18.96 2.70
CA ASP A 236 14.38 -19.53 2.29
C ASP A 236 14.54 -19.52 0.76
N ASN A 237 13.47 -19.79 0.01
CA ASN A 237 13.48 -19.71 -1.45
C ASN A 237 13.68 -18.26 -1.93
N LEU A 238 13.02 -17.29 -1.29
CA LEU A 238 13.21 -15.87 -1.58
C LEU A 238 14.65 -15.43 -1.31
N MET A 239 15.21 -15.78 -0.15
CA MET A 239 16.59 -15.46 0.22
C MET A 239 17.60 -16.05 -0.76
N ASN A 240 17.45 -17.34 -1.12
CA ASN A 240 18.30 -18.00 -2.11
C ASN A 240 18.21 -17.35 -3.49
N LEU A 241 17.02 -16.94 -3.94
CA LEU A 241 16.85 -16.27 -5.23
C LEU A 241 17.43 -14.85 -5.21
N PHE A 242 17.17 -14.05 -4.17
CA PHE A 242 17.69 -12.69 -4.07
C PHE A 242 19.21 -12.64 -3.89
N SER A 243 19.82 -13.59 -3.19
CA SER A 243 21.29 -13.69 -3.09
C SER A 243 21.96 -14.02 -4.43
N ASN A 244 21.25 -14.71 -5.33
CA ASN A 244 21.73 -15.05 -6.67
C ASN A 244 21.28 -14.04 -7.75
N TYR A 245 20.54 -12.99 -7.37
CA TYR A 245 20.08 -11.92 -8.27
C TYR A 245 21.20 -10.90 -8.51
N THR A 246 22.27 -11.31 -9.20
CA THR A 246 23.19 -10.35 -9.82
C THR A 246 22.42 -9.53 -10.86
N THR A 247 22.22 -8.25 -10.56
CA THR A 247 21.61 -7.29 -11.48
C THR A 247 22.41 -7.24 -12.78
N ILE A 248 21.75 -7.55 -13.91
CA ILE A 248 22.23 -7.27 -15.27
C ILE A 248 21.73 -5.88 -15.66
#